data_AF-A0A522PU24-F1
#
_entry.id   AF-A0A522PU24-F1
#
_cell.length_a   1.000
_cell.length_b   1.000
_cell.length_c   1.000
_cell.angle_alpha   90.00
_cell.angle_beta   90.00
_cell.angle_gamma   90.00
#
_symmetry.space_group_name_H-M   'P 1'
#
loop_
_entity.id
_entity.type
_entity.pdbx_description
1 polymer ?
#
loop_
_entity_poly.entity_id
_entity_poly.type
_entity_poly.pdbx_seq_one_letter_code
_entity_poly.pdbx_strand_id
1 'polypeptide(L)'
;MSPLRRILLAAFLAIATLATVAVYLLPNVTAATFVTVQAIVTCDGRTSAAGVAPAEPCSQRLEVAISIDESYPMPVTLGFAGDAFEAQLRATDGDSPVWVAVADDPSLEQTSDSPTGAGDRAAVVPSGTSRPDLSWPLILDLSAAHIASGTYALTVRAYGVESTALDLRIVPPTSAGD
;
A
#
# COMPACT_ATOMS: atom_id res chain seq x y z
N MET A 1 31.20 34.81 33.15
CA MET A 1 30.59 33.48 32.89
C MET A 1 31.67 32.43 33.04
N SER A 2 31.52 31.46 33.95
CA SER A 2 32.54 30.42 34.19
C SER A 2 32.67 29.48 32.98
N PRO A 3 33.85 28.87 32.74
CA PRO A 3 34.08 27.96 31.61
C PRO A 3 33.10 26.78 31.61
N LEU A 4 32.72 26.29 32.80
CA LEU A 4 31.74 25.21 32.97
C LEU A 4 30.35 25.60 32.42
N ARG A 5 29.94 26.87 32.59
CA ARG A 5 28.65 27.38 32.07
C ARG A 5 28.63 27.47 30.55
N ARG A 6 29.78 27.73 29.90
CA ARG A 6 29.89 27.78 28.43
C ARG A 6 29.82 26.38 27.82
N ILE A 7 30.47 25.40 28.45
CA ILE A 7 30.44 24.00 28.00
C ILE A 7 29.03 23.42 28.12
N LEU A 8 28.33 23.65 29.24
CA LEU A 8 26.95 23.20 29.43
C LEU A 8 25.98 23.84 28.42
N LEU A 9 26.13 25.12 28.13
CA LEU A 9 25.28 25.81 27.15
C LEU A 9 25.54 25.29 25.71
N ALA A 10 26.80 25.06 25.35
CA ALA A 10 27.16 24.50 24.05
C ALA A 10 26.66 23.05 23.89
N ALA A 11 26.75 22.23 24.93
CA ALA A 11 26.20 20.87 24.94
C ALA A 11 24.67 20.88 24.80
N PHE A 12 23.98 21.77 25.53
CA PHE A 12 22.53 21.91 25.42
C PHE A 12 22.08 22.35 24.01
N LEU A 13 22.78 23.32 23.42
CA LEU A 13 22.54 23.75 22.03
C LEU A 13 22.77 22.60 21.05
N ALA A 14 23.87 21.87 21.16
CA ALA A 14 24.17 20.74 20.29
C ALA A 14 23.10 19.64 20.39
N ILE A 15 22.63 19.31 21.61
CA ILE A 15 21.55 18.35 21.84
C ILE A 15 20.23 18.86 21.24
N ALA A 16 19.89 20.13 21.44
CA ALA A 16 18.68 20.73 20.88
C ALA A 16 18.71 20.74 19.35
N THR A 17 19.85 21.05 18.73
CA THR A 17 20.00 20.99 17.28
C THR A 17 19.89 19.56 16.78
N LEU A 18 20.55 18.60 17.42
CA LEU A 18 20.44 17.17 17.07
C LEU A 18 18.99 16.66 17.21
N ALA A 19 18.28 17.05 18.26
CA ALA A 19 16.87 16.70 18.44
C ALA A 19 15.98 17.33 17.35
N THR A 20 16.25 18.58 16.97
CA THR A 20 15.49 19.27 15.91
C THR A 20 15.75 18.63 14.54
N VAL A 21 17.02 18.30 14.24
CA VAL A 21 17.41 17.61 13.01
C VAL A 21 16.86 16.19 12.98
N ALA A 22 16.85 15.47 14.11
CA ALA A 22 16.21 14.16 14.21
C ALA A 22 14.71 14.26 13.91
N VAL A 23 13.99 15.20 14.53
CA VAL A 23 12.55 15.42 14.25
C VAL A 23 12.28 15.69 12.76
N TYR A 24 13.19 16.37 12.06
CA TYR A 24 13.06 16.66 10.63
C TYR A 24 13.54 15.51 9.70
N LEU A 25 14.51 14.69 10.13
CA LEU A 25 15.08 13.63 9.30
C LEU A 25 14.42 12.26 9.49
N LEU A 26 13.85 11.97 10.68
CA LEU A 26 13.16 10.71 10.93
C LEU A 26 12.05 10.38 9.91
N PRO A 27 11.21 11.32 9.44
CA PRO A 27 10.13 11.02 8.51
C PRO A 27 10.61 10.40 7.19
N ASN A 28 11.81 10.74 6.72
CA ASN A 28 12.30 10.26 5.41
C ASN A 28 12.94 8.87 5.49
N VAL A 29 13.44 8.45 6.66
CA VAL A 29 14.08 7.12 6.82
C VAL A 29 13.08 6.05 7.26
N THR A 30 11.95 6.46 7.85
CA THR A 30 10.88 5.55 8.31
C THR A 30 9.51 5.92 7.74
N ALA A 31 9.43 6.63 6.61
CA ALA A 31 8.17 7.09 6.01
C ALA A 31 7.12 5.95 5.92
N ALA A 32 7.56 4.77 5.47
CA ALA A 32 6.72 3.58 5.35
C ALA A 32 6.11 3.10 6.67
N THR A 33 6.68 3.42 7.84
CA THR A 33 6.11 2.99 9.14
C THR A 33 4.88 3.79 9.54
N PHE A 34 4.66 4.96 8.94
CA PHE A 34 3.49 5.80 9.20
C PHE A 34 2.34 5.54 8.22
N VAL A 35 2.60 4.74 7.17
CA VAL A 35 1.65 4.44 6.11
C VAL A 35 1.13 3.03 6.27
N THR A 36 -0.17 2.89 6.35
CA THR A 36 -0.86 1.59 6.31
C THR A 36 -1.59 1.45 4.98
N VAL A 37 -1.36 0.35 4.28
CA VAL A 37 -2.06 0.01 3.04
C VAL A 37 -3.06 -1.10 3.32
N GLN A 38 -4.28 -0.95 2.80
CA GLN A 38 -5.37 -1.89 3.01
C GLN A 38 -6.17 -2.10 1.72
N ALA A 39 -6.65 -3.33 1.52
CA ALA A 39 -7.58 -3.64 0.44
C ALA A 39 -9.01 -3.30 0.86
N ILE A 40 -9.76 -2.64 -0.01
CA ILE A 40 -11.22 -2.55 0.02
C ILE A 40 -11.74 -3.48 -1.07
N VAL A 41 -12.52 -4.47 -0.68
CA VAL A 41 -12.97 -5.52 -1.59
C VAL A 41 -14.44 -5.33 -1.88
N THR A 42 -14.82 -5.31 -3.16
CA THR A 42 -16.21 -5.38 -3.57
C THR A 42 -16.46 -6.69 -4.30
N CYS A 43 -17.35 -7.52 -3.74
CA CYS A 43 -17.74 -8.80 -4.32
C CYS A 43 -19.23 -8.83 -4.61
N ASP A 44 -19.60 -9.11 -5.85
CA ASP A 44 -21.00 -9.24 -6.27
C ASP A 44 -21.85 -8.00 -5.85
N GLY A 45 -21.25 -6.82 -5.94
CA GLY A 45 -21.86 -5.54 -5.54
C GLY A 45 -21.81 -5.21 -4.04
N ARG A 46 -21.16 -6.05 -3.22
CA ARG A 46 -21.03 -5.86 -1.76
C ARG A 46 -19.62 -5.43 -1.39
N THR A 47 -19.48 -4.24 -0.84
CA THR A 47 -18.18 -3.67 -0.44
C THR A 47 -17.88 -3.98 1.02
N SER A 48 -16.67 -4.45 1.29
CA SER A 48 -16.12 -4.63 2.64
C SER A 48 -15.41 -3.37 3.13
N ALA A 49 -15.20 -3.27 4.45
CA ALA A 49 -14.33 -2.25 5.00
C ALA A 49 -12.86 -2.54 4.64
N ALA A 50 -12.04 -1.49 4.61
CA ALA A 50 -10.62 -1.61 4.33
C ALA A 50 -9.93 -2.58 5.30
N GLY A 51 -9.23 -3.57 4.77
CA GLY A 51 -8.54 -4.60 5.55
C GLY A 51 -9.46 -5.62 6.25
N VAL A 52 -10.76 -5.61 5.95
CA VAL A 52 -11.73 -6.56 6.51
C VAL A 52 -12.30 -7.42 5.40
N ALA A 53 -12.23 -8.74 5.57
CA ALA A 53 -12.71 -9.68 4.58
C ALA A 53 -14.24 -9.62 4.49
N PRO A 54 -14.82 -9.80 3.29
CA PRO A 54 -16.25 -10.00 3.15
C PRO A 54 -16.70 -11.22 3.98
N ALA A 55 -17.83 -11.09 4.68
CA ALA A 55 -18.39 -12.19 5.48
C ALA A 55 -18.90 -13.35 4.61
N GLU A 56 -19.34 -13.04 3.39
CA GLU A 56 -19.83 -14.01 2.42
C GLU A 56 -18.82 -14.24 1.29
N PRO A 57 -18.83 -15.43 0.67
CA PRO A 57 -17.90 -15.73 -0.41
C PRO A 57 -18.17 -14.87 -1.65
N CYS A 58 -17.10 -14.57 -2.37
CA CYS A 58 -17.13 -13.91 -3.68
C CYS A 58 -17.41 -14.95 -4.78
N SER A 59 -18.31 -14.65 -5.71
CA SER A 59 -18.73 -15.62 -6.72
C SER A 59 -18.48 -15.18 -8.15
N GLN A 60 -18.87 -13.99 -8.57
CA GLN A 60 -18.79 -13.60 -9.98
C GLN A 60 -17.62 -12.65 -10.22
N ARG A 61 -17.55 -11.58 -9.42
CA ARG A 61 -16.65 -10.47 -9.69
C ARG A 61 -16.02 -9.99 -8.40
N LEU A 62 -14.71 -9.82 -8.45
CA LEU A 62 -13.89 -9.25 -7.39
C LEU A 62 -13.33 -7.91 -7.88
N GLU A 63 -13.73 -6.83 -7.22
CA GLU A 63 -13.14 -5.51 -7.44
C GLU A 63 -12.30 -5.14 -6.24
N VAL A 64 -11.07 -4.69 -6.48
CA VAL A 64 -10.13 -4.31 -5.43
C VAL A 64 -9.84 -2.82 -5.55
N ALA A 65 -10.10 -2.09 -4.47
CA ALA A 65 -9.60 -0.73 -4.30
C ALA A 65 -8.54 -0.73 -3.20
N ILE A 66 -7.59 0.19 -3.29
CA ILE A 66 -6.55 0.35 -2.29
C ILE A 66 -6.90 1.55 -1.42
N SER A 67 -6.75 1.40 -0.11
CA SER A 67 -6.86 2.48 0.86
C SER A 67 -5.49 2.70 1.47
N ILE A 68 -5.06 3.96 1.53
CA ILE A 68 -3.79 4.36 2.12
C ILE A 68 -4.13 5.24 3.32
N ASP A 69 -3.69 4.84 4.50
CA ASP A 69 -3.85 5.60 5.73
C ASP A 69 -2.49 6.10 6.22
N GLU A 70 -2.34 7.42 6.25
CA GLU A 70 -1.13 8.11 6.69
C GLU A 70 -1.39 8.67 8.09
N SER A 71 -0.64 8.17 9.08
CA SER A 71 -0.85 8.45 10.51
C SER A 71 0.03 9.58 11.06
N TYR A 72 0.99 10.08 10.28
CA TYR A 72 1.82 11.22 10.62
C TYR A 72 1.01 12.53 10.46
N PRO A 73 1.30 13.58 11.25
CA PRO A 73 0.56 14.84 11.13
C PRO A 73 0.92 15.67 9.88
N MET A 74 1.82 15.18 9.02
CA MET A 74 2.30 15.88 7.83
C MET A 74 2.47 14.89 6.67
N PRO A 75 2.45 15.36 5.40
CA PRO A 75 2.70 14.49 4.26
C PRO A 75 4.04 13.75 4.38
N VAL A 76 4.07 12.50 3.93
CA VAL A 76 5.27 11.66 3.89
C VAL A 76 5.67 11.37 2.45
N THR A 77 6.97 11.25 2.20
CA THR A 77 7.50 10.89 0.88
C THR A 77 7.95 9.43 0.89
N LEU A 78 7.39 8.62 -0.01
CA LEU A 78 7.75 7.22 -0.18
C LEU A 78 8.55 7.04 -1.47
N GLY A 79 9.77 6.51 -1.35
CA GLY A 79 10.52 5.98 -2.49
C GLY A 79 10.11 4.55 -2.80
N PHE A 80 9.88 4.23 -4.07
CA PHE A 80 9.46 2.89 -4.49
C PHE A 80 9.96 2.55 -5.89
N ALA A 81 9.96 1.25 -6.21
CA ALA A 81 10.32 0.73 -7.51
C ALA A 81 9.16 -0.05 -8.14
N GLY A 82 9.08 -0.01 -9.46
CA GLY A 82 8.03 -0.69 -10.24
C GLY A 82 6.70 0.09 -10.26
N ASP A 83 5.59 -0.64 -10.36
CA ASP A 83 4.25 -0.05 -10.38
C ASP A 83 3.87 0.57 -9.04
N ALA A 84 3.17 1.71 -9.11
CA ALA A 84 2.68 2.41 -7.92
C ALA A 84 1.69 1.57 -7.12
N PHE A 85 0.86 0.77 -7.80
CA PHE A 85 -0.18 -0.04 -7.19
C PHE A 85 -0.12 -1.47 -7.71
N GLU A 86 -0.33 -2.42 -6.80
CA GLU A 86 -0.42 -3.83 -7.15
C GLU A 86 -1.48 -4.52 -6.27
N ALA A 87 -2.21 -5.46 -6.85
CA ALA A 87 -3.05 -6.41 -6.14
C ALA A 87 -2.70 -7.83 -6.59
N GLN A 88 -2.49 -8.73 -5.63
CA GLN A 88 -2.22 -10.14 -5.90
C GLN A 88 -3.22 -11.01 -5.16
N LEU A 89 -3.80 -11.98 -5.88
CA LEU A 89 -4.60 -13.04 -5.30
C LEU A 89 -3.81 -14.34 -5.39
N ARG A 90 -3.66 -15.03 -4.26
CA ARG A 90 -2.90 -16.27 -4.14
C ARG A 90 -3.75 -17.32 -3.44
N ALA A 91 -3.78 -18.54 -3.95
CA ALA A 91 -4.42 -19.65 -3.23
C ALA A 91 -3.63 -19.93 -1.95
N THR A 92 -4.29 -20.15 -0.80
CA THR A 92 -3.59 -20.33 0.48
C THR A 92 -2.64 -21.54 0.49
N ASP A 93 -2.88 -22.52 -0.37
CA ASP A 93 -2.08 -23.72 -0.60
C ASP A 93 -1.10 -23.62 -1.78
N GLY A 94 -1.03 -22.45 -2.45
CA GLY A 94 -0.29 -22.25 -3.69
C GLY A 94 0.93 -21.34 -3.57
N ASP A 95 2.03 -21.75 -4.21
CA ASP A 95 3.30 -20.99 -4.24
C ASP A 95 3.34 -19.86 -5.28
N SER A 96 2.31 -19.70 -6.12
CA SER A 96 2.23 -18.63 -7.13
C SER A 96 0.89 -17.88 -7.07
N PRO A 97 0.86 -16.57 -7.37
CA PRO A 97 -0.40 -15.84 -7.46
C PRO A 97 -1.21 -16.37 -8.64
N VAL A 98 -2.51 -16.55 -8.43
CA VAL A 98 -3.47 -16.95 -9.47
C VAL A 98 -3.97 -15.75 -10.27
N TRP A 99 -3.80 -14.55 -9.71
CA TRP A 99 -4.10 -13.29 -10.36
C TRP A 99 -3.19 -12.19 -9.82
N VAL A 100 -2.72 -11.33 -10.72
CA VAL A 100 -1.96 -10.12 -10.41
C VAL A 100 -2.52 -9.01 -11.27
N ALA A 101 -2.77 -7.85 -10.68
CA ALA A 101 -3.09 -6.65 -11.40
C ALA A 101 -2.23 -5.49 -10.87
N VAL A 102 -1.68 -4.72 -11.80
CA VAL A 102 -0.80 -3.59 -11.51
C VAL A 102 -1.38 -2.34 -12.15
N ALA A 103 -1.17 -1.21 -11.49
CA ALA A 103 -1.53 0.09 -12.02
C ALA A 103 -0.47 1.12 -11.62
N ASP A 104 -0.27 2.09 -12.50
CA ASP A 104 0.56 3.25 -12.19
C ASP A 104 -0.29 4.40 -11.64
N ASP A 105 0.32 5.32 -10.89
CA ASP A 105 -0.31 6.59 -10.52
C ASP A 105 -0.07 7.61 -11.64
N PRO A 106 -1.12 8.02 -12.39
CA PRO A 106 -0.99 8.97 -13.48
C PRO A 106 -0.61 10.38 -13.01
N SER A 107 -0.71 10.68 -11.71
CA SER A 107 -0.30 11.96 -11.14
C SER A 107 1.21 12.07 -10.87
N LEU A 108 1.93 10.95 -10.92
CA LEU A 108 3.38 10.93 -10.72
C LEU A 108 4.11 11.23 -12.02
N GLU A 109 4.82 12.35 -12.04
CA GLU A 109 5.80 12.66 -13.08
C GLU A 109 6.88 11.57 -13.13
N GLN A 110 7.09 10.96 -14.30
CA GLN A 110 8.23 10.06 -14.52
C GLN A 110 9.48 10.91 -14.69
N THR A 111 10.18 11.21 -13.59
CA THR A 111 11.44 11.94 -13.69
C THR A 111 12.54 11.00 -14.17
N SER A 112 13.06 11.23 -15.36
CA SER A 112 14.24 10.54 -15.91
C SER A 112 15.55 10.84 -15.18
N ASP A 113 15.53 11.76 -14.21
CA ASP A 113 16.72 12.34 -13.54
C ASP A 113 16.93 11.82 -12.10
N SER A 114 16.55 10.57 -11.80
CA SER A 114 16.94 9.91 -10.53
C SER A 114 18.42 9.44 -10.60
N PRO A 115 19.33 10.00 -9.79
CA PRO A 115 20.76 9.65 -9.83
C PRO A 115 21.10 8.24 -9.29
N THR A 116 20.11 7.46 -8.86
CA THR A 116 20.29 6.11 -8.29
C THR A 116 20.12 4.96 -9.29
N GLY A 117 19.80 5.25 -10.55
CA GLY A 117 19.61 4.23 -11.59
C GLY A 117 18.15 3.81 -11.73
N ALA A 118 17.83 3.22 -12.89
CA ALA A 118 16.48 2.96 -13.39
C ALA A 118 15.49 2.42 -12.35
N GLY A 119 14.39 3.14 -12.12
CA GLY A 119 13.18 2.60 -11.49
C GLY A 119 12.77 3.19 -10.13
N ASP A 120 13.62 3.99 -9.47
CA ASP A 120 13.27 4.65 -8.21
C ASP A 120 12.40 5.89 -8.45
N ARG A 121 11.11 5.77 -8.09
CA ARG A 121 10.11 6.84 -8.11
C ARG A 121 9.77 7.26 -6.69
N ALA A 122 9.24 8.46 -6.53
CA ALA A 122 8.79 8.96 -5.24
C ALA A 122 7.35 9.44 -5.32
N ALA A 123 6.55 9.09 -4.31
CA ALA A 123 5.19 9.58 -4.14
C ALA A 123 5.07 10.37 -2.83
N VAL A 124 4.37 11.49 -2.88
CA VAL A 124 3.98 12.22 -1.67
C VAL A 124 2.61 11.74 -1.24
N VAL A 125 2.54 11.08 -0.08
CA VAL A 125 1.29 10.64 0.51
C VAL A 125 0.80 11.77 1.44
N PRO A 126 -0.36 12.39 1.17
CA PRO A 126 -0.92 13.41 2.04
C PRO A 126 -1.35 12.80 3.38
N SER A 127 -1.37 13.62 4.43
CA SER A 127 -1.81 13.18 5.75
C SER A 127 -3.26 12.73 5.78
N GLY A 128 -3.55 11.66 6.53
CA GLY A 128 -4.88 11.06 6.67
C GLY A 128 -5.16 9.94 5.68
N THR A 129 -6.42 9.53 5.60
CA THR A 129 -6.85 8.42 4.74
C THR A 129 -7.19 8.91 3.33
N SER A 130 -6.63 8.25 2.33
CA SER A 130 -6.91 8.51 0.92
C SER A 130 -7.21 7.24 0.14
N ARG A 131 -7.95 7.39 -0.96
CA ARG A 131 -8.19 6.33 -1.96
C ARG A 131 -7.70 6.87 -3.30
N PRO A 132 -6.67 6.27 -3.91
CA PRO A 132 -6.19 6.68 -5.22
C PRO A 132 -7.28 6.42 -6.27
N ASP A 133 -7.42 7.36 -7.20
CA ASP A 133 -8.30 7.20 -8.35
C ASP A 133 -7.62 6.30 -9.38
N LEU A 134 -7.90 5.00 -9.26
CA LEU A 134 -7.47 4.00 -10.23
C LEU A 134 -8.43 4.06 -11.42
N SER A 135 -8.17 5.01 -12.33
CA SER A 135 -8.94 5.18 -13.58
C SER A 135 -8.95 3.92 -14.46
N TRP A 136 -8.10 2.93 -14.14
CA TRP A 136 -8.17 1.55 -14.63
C TRP A 136 -8.48 0.57 -13.49
N PRO A 137 -9.39 -0.39 -13.71
CA PRO A 137 -9.85 -1.25 -12.62
C PRO A 137 -8.89 -2.40 -12.31
N LEU A 138 -8.54 -2.56 -11.02
CA LEU A 138 -8.08 -3.84 -10.45
C LEU A 138 -9.30 -4.76 -10.27
N ILE A 139 -9.82 -5.28 -11.38
CA ILE A 139 -11.02 -6.12 -11.42
C ILE A 139 -10.68 -7.50 -11.94
N LEU A 140 -11.19 -8.50 -11.25
CA LEU A 140 -11.10 -9.90 -11.61
C LEU A 140 -12.51 -10.46 -11.83
N ASP A 141 -12.77 -10.92 -13.04
CA ASP A 141 -13.90 -11.80 -13.33
C ASP A 141 -13.50 -13.22 -12.93
N LEU A 142 -14.11 -13.72 -11.86
CA LEU A 142 -13.76 -15.00 -11.25
C LEU A 142 -14.13 -16.18 -12.16
N SER A 143 -15.17 -16.00 -12.97
CA SER A 143 -15.65 -17.02 -13.91
C SER A 143 -14.74 -17.12 -15.13
N ALA A 144 -14.36 -15.98 -15.71
CA ALA A 144 -13.49 -15.93 -16.87
C ALA A 144 -12.04 -16.33 -16.54
N ALA A 145 -11.60 -16.09 -15.31
CA ALA A 145 -10.26 -16.46 -14.85
C ALA A 145 -10.15 -17.92 -14.37
N HIS A 146 -11.25 -18.69 -14.41
CA HIS A 146 -11.29 -20.10 -13.98
C HIS A 146 -10.70 -20.32 -12.57
N ILE A 147 -10.95 -19.39 -11.65
CA ILE A 147 -10.49 -19.50 -10.27
C ILE A 147 -11.27 -20.63 -9.60
N ALA A 148 -10.58 -21.56 -8.93
CA ALA A 148 -11.25 -22.64 -8.21
C ALA A 148 -11.99 -22.13 -6.96
N SER A 149 -12.96 -22.91 -6.46
CA SER A 149 -13.51 -22.66 -5.13
C SER A 149 -12.44 -22.89 -4.07
N GLY A 150 -12.28 -21.95 -3.15
CA GLY A 150 -11.23 -22.06 -2.13
C GLY A 150 -11.07 -20.82 -1.25
N THR A 151 -10.03 -20.87 -0.42
CA THR A 151 -9.56 -19.72 0.35
C THR A 151 -8.33 -19.14 -0.34
N TYR A 152 -8.29 -17.82 -0.42
CA TYR A 152 -7.27 -17.06 -1.10
C TYR A 152 -6.77 -15.95 -0.20
N ALA A 153 -5.46 -15.69 -0.23
CA ALA A 153 -4.87 -14.50 0.35
C ALA A 153 -4.82 -13.40 -0.71
N LEU A 154 -5.47 -12.27 -0.43
CA LEU A 154 -5.34 -11.03 -1.20
C LEU A 154 -4.32 -10.12 -0.50
N THR A 155 -3.27 -9.73 -1.20
CA THR A 155 -2.37 -8.65 -0.78
C THR A 155 -2.48 -7.49 -1.76
N VAL A 156 -2.34 -6.27 -1.25
CA VAL A 156 -2.23 -5.07 -2.07
C VAL A 156 -0.97 -4.30 -1.69
N ARG A 157 -0.34 -3.65 -2.66
CA ARG A 157 0.82 -2.78 -2.46
C ARG A 157 0.51 -1.40 -3.02
N ALA A 158 0.90 -0.36 -2.29
CA ALA A 158 0.91 1.02 -2.77
C ALA A 158 2.25 1.68 -2.46
N TYR A 159 2.90 2.24 -3.48
CA TYR A 159 4.18 2.93 -3.39
C TYR A 159 5.23 2.14 -2.57
N GLY A 160 5.33 0.84 -2.86
CA GLY A 160 6.27 -0.06 -2.20
C GLY A 160 5.85 -0.55 -0.80
N VAL A 161 4.75 -0.06 -0.23
CA VAL A 161 4.21 -0.49 1.07
C VAL A 161 3.14 -1.56 0.86
N GLU A 162 3.33 -2.74 1.43
CA GLU A 162 2.42 -3.89 1.30
C GLU A 162 1.42 -3.95 2.46
N SER A 163 0.19 -4.39 2.18
CA SER A 163 -0.83 -4.68 3.18
C SER A 163 -0.58 -6.01 3.89
N THR A 164 -1.20 -6.18 5.06
CA THR A 164 -1.44 -7.53 5.57
C THR A 164 -2.30 -8.32 4.57
N ALA A 165 -2.05 -9.63 4.47
CA ALA A 165 -2.88 -10.52 3.68
C ALA A 165 -4.34 -10.55 4.19
N LEU A 166 -5.28 -10.45 3.25
CA LEU A 166 -6.71 -10.53 3.50
C LEU A 166 -7.25 -11.87 3.01
N ASP A 167 -7.74 -12.70 3.93
CA ASP A 167 -8.30 -14.00 3.58
C ASP A 167 -9.69 -13.84 2.94
N LEU A 168 -9.80 -14.23 1.68
CA LEU A 168 -11.03 -14.23 0.90
C LEU A 168 -11.50 -15.66 0.65
N ARG A 169 -12.81 -15.89 0.75
CA ARG A 169 -13.43 -17.13 0.28
C ARG A 169 -14.04 -16.89 -1.10
N ILE A 170 -13.66 -17.72 -2.06
CA ILE A 170 -14.15 -17.67 -3.43
C ILE A 170 -14.94 -18.94 -3.71
N VAL A 171 -16.16 -18.77 -4.23
CA VAL A 171 -17.05 -19.84 -4.66
C VAL A 171 -17.65 -19.40 -6.00
N PRO A 172 -16.97 -19.69 -7.12
CA PRO A 172 -17.44 -19.29 -8.44
C PRO A 172 -18.81 -19.91 -8.73
N PRO A 173 -19.64 -19.28 -9.58
CA PRO A 173 -20.85 -19.93 -10.05
C PRO A 173 -20.46 -21.24 -10.72
N THR A 174 -21.04 -22.35 -10.26
CA THR A 174 -20.95 -23.62 -10.96
C THR A 174 -21.40 -23.39 -12.39
N SER A 175 -20.49 -23.56 -13.37
CA SER A 175 -20.86 -23.62 -14.77
C SER A 175 -21.95 -24.68 -14.91
N ALA A 176 -23.17 -24.25 -15.18
CA ALA A 176 -24.28 -25.15 -15.41
C ALA A 176 -24.04 -25.87 -16.75
N GLY A 177 -23.58 -27.11 -16.69
CA GLY A 177 -23.64 -28.08 -17.77
C GLY A 177 -22.43 -28.12 -18.72
N ASP A 178 -21.72 -29.24 -18.66
CA ASP A 178 -21.34 -30.04 -19.83
C ASP A 178 -21.89 -31.45 -19.62
#